data_AF-A0A967RCM6-F1
#
_entry.id   AF-A0A967RCM6-F1
#
_cell.length_a   1.000
_cell.length_b   1.000
_cell.length_c   1.000
_cell.angle_alpha   90.00
_cell.angle_beta   90.00
_cell.angle_gamma   90.00
#
_symmetry.space_group_name_H-M   'P 1'
#
loop_
_entity.id
_entity.type
_entity.pdbx_description
1 polymer ?
#
loop_
_entity_poly.entity_id
_entity_poly.type
_entity_poly.pdbx_seq_one_letter_code
_entity_poly.pdbx_strand_id
1 'polypeptide(L)'
;MHKAFRYSMPLLMATIIVFTACTRHPGSSEDSGANSYYVDSQNGDDNNTGTSEDSPWKTLDKVSSMTFQPGDNIYFKRGSSYEGSVTIN
;
A
#
# COMPACT_ATOMS: atom_id res chain seq x y z
N MET A 1 -41.85 -17.95 -15.29
CA MET A 1 -42.10 -18.24 -13.86
C MET A 1 -40.83 -18.92 -13.36
N HIS A 2 -39.89 -18.32 -12.61
CA HIS A 2 -39.99 -17.58 -11.34
C HIS A 2 -38.80 -16.61 -11.19
N LYS A 3 -39.06 -15.45 -10.57
CA LYS A 3 -38.09 -14.43 -10.16
C LYS A 3 -37.45 -14.82 -8.81
N ALA A 4 -36.18 -14.48 -8.56
CA ALA A 4 -35.62 -14.14 -7.22
C ALA A 4 -34.12 -13.83 -7.37
N PHE A 5 -33.69 -12.57 -7.20
CA PHE A 5 -33.28 -11.94 -5.94
C PHE A 5 -31.75 -11.92 -5.80
N ARG A 6 -31.19 -10.79 -6.23
CA ARG A 6 -29.81 -10.34 -6.01
C ARG A 6 -29.66 -10.09 -4.50
N TYR A 7 -29.05 -11.00 -3.73
CA TYR A 7 -28.41 -10.78 -2.41
C TYR A 7 -27.94 -12.14 -1.85
N SER A 8 -26.66 -12.50 -2.02
CA SER A 8 -26.04 -13.69 -1.40
C SER A 8 -24.67 -13.32 -0.82
N MET A 9 -24.68 -12.40 0.13
CA MET A 9 -23.65 -12.29 1.16
C MET A 9 -24.10 -11.28 2.23
N PRO A 10 -24.64 -11.76 3.37
CA PRO A 10 -24.55 -10.98 4.59
C PRO A 10 -23.90 -11.80 5.72
N LEU A 11 -22.82 -11.24 6.25
CA LEU A 11 -22.70 -10.96 7.68
C LEU A 11 -23.00 -12.13 8.65
N LEU A 12 -22.07 -13.07 8.82
CA LEU A 12 -22.04 -13.90 10.04
C LEU A 12 -20.67 -14.54 10.24
N MET A 13 -19.61 -13.81 10.61
CA MET A 13 -18.44 -14.41 11.28
C MET A 13 -17.73 -13.37 12.17
N ALA A 14 -18.47 -12.64 12.98
CA ALA A 14 -17.93 -12.12 14.23
C ALA A 14 -18.28 -13.14 15.32
N THR A 15 -17.29 -13.84 15.91
CA THR A 15 -17.24 -14.30 17.34
C THR A 15 -16.33 -15.50 17.69
N ILE A 16 -15.54 -16.13 16.81
CA ILE A 16 -14.62 -17.21 17.25
C ILE A 16 -13.20 -16.68 17.45
N ILE A 17 -13.05 -15.85 18.48
CA ILE A 17 -11.78 -15.57 19.14
C ILE A 17 -11.74 -16.54 20.32
N VAL A 18 -11.05 -17.68 20.20
CA VAL A 18 -10.43 -18.48 21.29
C VAL A 18 -9.89 -19.80 20.71
N PHE A 19 -8.55 -19.96 20.77
CA PHE A 19 -7.81 -21.23 20.80
C PHE A 19 -7.79 -22.13 19.54
N THR A 20 -7.07 -21.69 18.50
CA THR A 20 -6.32 -22.63 17.64
C THR A 20 -4.85 -22.60 18.06
N ALA A 21 -4.45 -23.58 18.87
CA ALA A 21 -3.07 -23.74 19.30
C ALA A 21 -2.20 -24.18 18.12
N CYS A 22 -1.18 -23.37 17.84
CA CYS A 22 0.08 -23.68 17.17
C CYS A 22 0.01 -24.40 15.81
N THR A 23 -0.15 -23.65 14.71
CA THR A 23 0.75 -23.79 13.54
C THR A 23 0.60 -22.59 12.61
N ARG A 24 1.69 -21.80 12.53
CA ARG A 24 2.06 -20.90 11.43
C ARG A 24 1.00 -19.87 11.03
N HIS A 25 0.87 -18.81 11.84
CA HIS A 25 0.90 -17.51 11.19
C HIS A 25 2.29 -17.41 10.56
N PRO A 26 2.45 -17.26 9.23
CA PRO A 26 3.53 -16.40 8.79
C PRO A 26 3.25 -15.10 9.53
N GLY A 27 3.95 -14.87 10.63
CA GLY A 27 4.22 -13.51 11.02
C GLY A 27 4.76 -12.93 9.73
N SER A 28 3.96 -12.09 9.08
CA SER A 28 4.48 -11.08 8.19
C SER A 28 5.69 -10.57 8.92
N SER A 29 6.87 -10.95 8.43
CA SER A 29 8.09 -10.28 8.77
C SER A 29 7.79 -8.83 8.43
N GLU A 30 7.36 -8.08 9.44
CA GLU A 30 7.65 -6.65 9.53
C GLU A 30 9.17 -6.61 9.60
N ASP A 31 9.77 -6.82 8.42
CA ASP A 31 11.15 -6.52 8.16
C ASP A 31 11.25 -5.07 8.61
N SER A 32 11.97 -4.85 9.71
CA SER A 32 12.41 -3.52 10.11
C SER A 32 13.49 -3.03 9.12
N GLY A 33 13.32 -3.37 7.86
CA GLY A 33 14.21 -3.09 6.76
C GLY A 33 13.58 -2.04 5.86
N ALA A 34 14.49 -1.44 5.10
CA ALA A 34 14.25 -0.40 4.13
C ALA A 34 12.95 -0.59 3.36
N ASN A 35 11.99 0.33 3.54
CA ASN A 35 10.81 0.37 2.69
C ASN A 35 11.19 0.92 1.32
N SER A 36 10.61 0.33 0.26
CA SER A 36 10.82 0.78 -1.12
C SER A 36 9.58 1.52 -1.60
N TYR A 37 9.74 2.80 -1.90
CA TYR A 37 8.68 3.67 -2.41
C TYR A 37 8.89 3.95 -3.90
N TYR A 38 7.80 4.02 -4.66
CA TYR A 38 7.81 4.20 -6.11
C TYR A 38 6.99 5.43 -6.50
N VAL A 39 7.52 6.24 -7.42
CA VAL A 39 6.89 7.48 -7.88
C VAL A 39 6.87 7.49 -9.42
N ASP A 40 5.69 7.65 -10.00
CA ASP A 40 5.45 7.78 -11.44
C ASP A 40 4.50 8.97 -11.70
N SER A 41 5.02 10.07 -12.25
CA SER A 41 4.18 11.24 -12.56
C SER A 41 3.17 11.01 -13.69
N GLN A 42 3.33 9.97 -14.51
CA GLN A 42 2.46 9.67 -15.65
C GLN A 42 1.29 8.77 -15.25
N ASN A 43 1.58 7.66 -14.54
CA ASN A 43 0.58 6.63 -14.23
C ASN A 43 0.34 6.43 -12.72
N GLY A 44 1.03 7.18 -11.87
CA GLY A 44 0.84 7.10 -10.42
C GLY A 44 -0.45 7.75 -9.94
N ASP A 45 -0.79 7.45 -8.69
CA ASP A 45 -1.90 8.04 -7.96
C ASP A 45 -1.47 8.27 -6.51
N ASP A 46 -1.74 9.46 -5.96
CA ASP A 46 -1.36 9.82 -4.59
C ASP A 46 -2.23 9.16 -3.51
N ASN A 47 -3.33 8.51 -3.92
CA ASN A 47 -4.12 7.61 -3.08
C ASN A 47 -3.46 6.24 -2.89
N ASN A 48 -2.44 5.91 -3.69
CA ASN A 48 -1.70 4.67 -3.53
C ASN A 48 -0.83 4.69 -2.27
N THR A 49 -0.45 3.50 -1.80
CA THR A 49 0.53 3.38 -0.70
C THR A 49 1.94 3.69 -1.15
N GLY A 50 2.24 3.65 -2.45
CA GLY A 50 3.57 3.93 -2.99
C GLY A 50 4.58 2.81 -2.75
N THR A 51 4.22 1.74 -2.04
CA THR A 51 5.12 0.66 -1.61
C THR A 51 5.30 -0.45 -2.65
N SER A 52 4.76 -0.27 -3.86
CA SER A 52 4.85 -1.24 -4.96
C SER A 52 4.91 -0.52 -6.31
N GLU A 53 5.61 -1.13 -7.27
CA GLU A 53 5.73 -0.65 -8.65
C GLU A 53 4.37 -0.52 -9.37
N ASP A 54 3.41 -1.37 -9.02
CA ASP A 54 2.04 -1.35 -9.57
C ASP A 54 1.15 -0.27 -8.93
N SER A 55 1.59 0.31 -7.81
CA SER A 55 0.85 1.35 -7.10
C SER A 55 1.77 2.51 -6.69
N PRO A 56 2.40 3.20 -7.66
CA PRO A 56 3.29 4.31 -7.38
C PRO A 56 2.51 5.58 -7.04
N TRP A 57 3.14 6.48 -6.30
CA TRP A 57 2.65 7.85 -6.12
C TRP A 57 2.84 8.68 -7.38
N LYS A 58 2.08 9.78 -7.51
CA LYS A 58 2.14 10.66 -8.66
C LYS A 58 2.98 11.90 -8.40
N THR A 59 2.79 12.54 -7.25
CA THR A 59 3.32 13.87 -6.96
C THR A 59 4.48 13.83 -5.97
N LEU A 60 5.35 14.85 -6.07
CA LEU A 60 6.43 15.07 -5.11
C LEU A 60 5.87 15.53 -3.75
N ASP A 61 4.73 16.23 -3.74
CA ASP A 61 4.04 16.63 -2.51
C ASP A 61 3.71 15.41 -1.65
N LYS A 62 3.21 14.34 -2.28
CA LYS A 62 2.91 13.09 -1.57
C LYS A 62 4.17 12.50 -0.93
N VAL A 63 5.29 12.47 -1.66
CA VAL A 63 6.59 12.03 -1.14
C VAL A 63 7.00 12.89 0.06
N SER A 64 6.91 14.21 -0.05
CA SER A 64 7.29 15.15 1.02
C SER A 64 6.38 15.10 2.26
N SER A 65 5.17 14.55 2.11
CA SER A 65 4.21 14.38 3.23
C SER A 65 4.51 13.15 4.08
N MET A 66 5.39 12.25 3.61
CA MET A 66 5.71 11.00 4.28
C MET A 66 6.95 11.15 5.16
N THR A 67 6.95 10.42 6.28
CA THR A 67 8.12 10.28 7.14
C THR A 67 8.88 9.04 6.72
N PHE A 68 10.10 9.22 6.24
CA PHE A 68 10.98 8.12 5.85
C PHE A 68 11.87 7.71 7.02
N GLN A 69 12.20 6.43 7.11
CA GLN A 69 13.15 5.92 8.07
C GLN A 69 14.52 5.70 7.42
N PRO A 70 15.62 5.76 8.18
CA PRO A 70 16.94 5.42 7.67
C PRO A 70 16.95 4.04 7.02
N GLY A 71 17.36 3.99 5.76
CA GLY A 71 17.37 2.77 4.95
C GLY A 71 16.31 2.76 3.85
N ASP A 72 15.22 3.52 3.99
CA ASP A 72 14.17 3.60 2.97
C ASP A 72 14.71 4.08 1.61
N ASN A 73 14.16 3.50 0.55
CA ASN A 73 14.51 3.82 -0.83
C ASN A 73 13.33 4.47 -1.54
N ILE A 74 13.58 5.52 -2.31
CA ILE A 74 12.57 6.21 -3.12
C ILE A 74 13.00 6.13 -4.58
N TYR A 75 12.22 5.43 -5.39
CA TYR A 75 12.48 5.19 -6.81
C TYR A 75 11.60 6.09 -7.67
N PHE A 76 12.24 6.87 -8.54
CA PHE A 76 11.57 7.68 -9.55
C PHE A 76 11.58 6.93 -10.89
N LYS A 77 10.41 6.84 -11.53
CA LYS A 77 10.29 6.20 -12.83
C LYS A 77 11.08 6.97 -13.89
N ARG A 78 11.84 6.23 -14.69
CA ARG A 78 12.60 6.80 -15.83
C ARG A 78 11.64 7.31 -16.90
N GLY A 79 12.01 8.42 -17.54
CA GLY A 79 11.20 9.04 -18.59
C GLY A 79 10.00 9.82 -18.06
N SER A 80 9.86 9.96 -16.74
CA SER A 80 8.89 10.84 -16.09
C SER A 80 9.57 12.17 -15.71
N SER A 81 8.83 13.26 -15.85
CA SER A 81 9.25 14.60 -15.39
C SER A 81 8.52 14.92 -14.09
N TYR A 82 9.24 15.58 -13.17
CA TYR A 82 8.71 15.99 -11.87
C TYR A 82 9.05 17.46 -11.67
N GLU A 83 8.05 18.26 -11.29
CA GLU A 83 8.19 19.69 -11.05
C GLU A 83 8.01 19.97 -9.57
N GLY A 84 8.90 20.78 -8.98
CA GLY A 84 8.84 21.18 -7.57
C GLY A 84 10.02 20.68 -6.74
N SER A 85 9.78 20.51 -5.45
CA SER A 85 10.81 20.17 -4.45
C SER A 85 10.39 18.95 -3.64
N VAL A 86 11.38 18.11 -3.28
CA VAL A 86 11.21 17.01 -2.32
C VAL A 86 11.91 17.40 -1.01
N THR A 87 11.19 17.24 0.10
CA THR A 87 11.74 17.40 1.46
C THR A 87 11.75 16.03 2.13
N ILE A 88 12.88 15.65 2.71
CA ILE A 88 13.05 14.42 3.50
C ILE A 88 13.41 14.86 4.93
N ASN A 89 12.65 14.41 5.92
CA ASN A 89 12.81 14.77 7.34
C ASN A 89 13.58 13.70 8.12
#